data_AF-A0A3F2RPZ0-F1
#
_entry.id   AF-A0A3F2RPZ0-F1
#
_cell.length_a   1.000
_cell.length_b   1.000
_cell.length_c   1.000
_cell.angle_alpha   90.00
_cell.angle_beta   90.00
_cell.angle_gamma   90.00
#
_symmetry.space_group_name_H-M   'P 1'
#
loop_
_entity.id
_entity.type
_entity.pdbx_description
1 polymer ?
#
loop_
_entity_poly.entity_id
_entity_poly.type
_entity_poly.pdbx_seq_one_letter_code
_entity_poly.pdbx_strand_id
1 'polypeptide(L)'
;MASWLMKNVKDGSLMKNVKDGSRRFNRYNERLEELSRAMTQYTEATQAYAQATSQLMHSFSAFFESQMQDAEEAADSSDPPGAKILAQSALRVEEIHQSMRENVFDVAQSLQYRTVVQPLQELRTNNANLSQQLRALKQKISDFDSAQRNADAQKKSPPDYEKAQQKLQLATSSLTAVAESVDSEMNVLEARRHSALKNELLTVVASQLFIHSCANDHLQQLVPLLPGVARPLVLLLAEASRRRRNQSQPTNPLTSDVMGIISYAGEGSRAVLDQPVHSHRDSLMDVAAVHPIAIAPFKDIHFAEKMAASTYARRQQ
;
A
#
# COMPACT_ATOMS: atom_id res chain seq x y z
N MET A 1 -35.51 -7.50 30.92
CA MET A 1 -34.61 -8.18 29.95
C MET A 1 -34.78 -9.69 29.92
N ALA A 2 -34.67 -10.43 31.02
CA ALA A 2 -34.85 -11.90 31.03
C ALA A 2 -36.18 -12.40 30.41
N SER A 3 -37.28 -11.67 30.61
CA SER A 3 -38.59 -11.97 29.98
C SER A 3 -38.61 -11.75 28.45
N TRP A 4 -37.86 -10.76 27.94
CA TRP A 4 -37.71 -10.50 26.49
C TRP A 4 -36.82 -11.53 25.81
N LEU A 5 -35.72 -11.92 26.46
CA LEU A 5 -34.81 -12.97 26.01
C LEU A 5 -35.52 -14.33 25.96
N MET A 6 -36.24 -14.71 27.02
CA MET A 6 -37.03 -15.95 27.06
C MET A 6 -38.14 -15.98 26.02
N LYS A 7 -38.77 -14.84 25.70
CA LYS A 7 -39.75 -14.72 24.62
C LYS A 7 -39.10 -14.92 23.25
N ASN A 8 -37.97 -14.26 22.98
CA ASN A 8 -37.27 -14.38 21.71
C ASN A 8 -36.58 -15.73 21.49
N VAL A 9 -36.19 -16.42 22.57
CA VAL A 9 -35.72 -17.82 22.52
C VAL A 9 -36.87 -18.75 22.16
N LYS A 10 -38.03 -18.63 22.84
CA LYS A 10 -39.23 -19.44 22.56
C LYS A 10 -39.80 -19.21 21.16
N ASP A 11 -39.76 -17.98 20.67
CA ASP A 11 -40.29 -17.61 19.35
C ASP A 11 -39.31 -17.94 18.21
N GLY A 12 -38.12 -18.50 18.50
CA GLY A 12 -37.08 -18.82 17.52
C GLY A 12 -36.39 -17.61 16.87
N SER A 13 -36.85 -16.40 17.20
CA SER A 13 -36.35 -15.11 16.71
C SER A 13 -34.88 -14.87 17.08
N LEU A 14 -34.47 -15.26 18.30
CA LEU A 14 -33.08 -15.14 18.75
C LEU A 14 -32.14 -15.96 17.84
N MET A 15 -32.52 -17.20 17.52
CA MET A 15 -31.73 -18.08 16.67
C MET A 15 -31.61 -17.58 15.23
N LYS A 16 -32.67 -16.95 14.71
CA LYS A 16 -32.65 -16.32 13.40
C LYS A 16 -31.71 -15.10 13.38
N ASN A 17 -31.83 -14.20 14.36
CA ASN A 17 -30.99 -13.00 14.45
C ASN A 17 -29.52 -13.34 14.67
N VAL A 18 -29.20 -14.32 15.52
CA VAL A 18 -27.82 -14.80 15.74
C VAL A 18 -27.26 -15.44 14.47
N LYS A 19 -28.06 -16.19 13.71
CA LYS A 19 -27.62 -16.77 12.42
C LYS A 19 -27.34 -15.70 11.37
N ASP A 20 -28.22 -14.72 11.22
CA ASP A 20 -28.07 -13.66 10.22
C ASP A 20 -26.91 -12.71 10.58
N GLY A 21 -26.77 -12.35 11.87
CA GLY A 21 -25.62 -11.59 12.38
C GLY A 21 -24.30 -12.35 12.19
N SER A 22 -24.26 -13.63 12.55
CA SER A 22 -23.08 -14.49 12.33
C SER A 22 -22.68 -14.59 10.86
N ARG A 23 -23.64 -14.66 9.92
CA ARG A 23 -23.35 -14.67 8.47
C ARG A 23 -22.75 -13.35 7.99
N ARG A 24 -23.26 -12.20 8.46
CA ARG A 24 -22.70 -10.89 8.11
C ARG A 24 -21.29 -10.73 8.66
N PHE A 25 -21.10 -11.12 9.92
CA PHE A 25 -19.81 -11.08 10.59
C PHE A 25 -18.75 -11.97 9.92
N ASN A 26 -19.11 -13.20 9.53
CA ASN A 26 -18.20 -14.09 8.82
C ASN A 26 -17.74 -13.50 7.48
N ARG A 27 -18.66 -12.95 6.68
CA ARG A 27 -18.32 -12.26 5.41
C ARG A 27 -17.40 -11.07 5.64
N TYR A 28 -17.63 -10.31 6.70
CA TYR A 28 -16.75 -9.20 7.07
C TYR A 28 -15.33 -9.70 7.42
N ASN A 29 -15.22 -10.78 8.20
CA ASN A 29 -13.92 -11.38 8.54
C ASN A 29 -13.17 -11.93 7.33
N GLU A 30 -13.87 -12.60 6.41
CA GLU A 30 -13.28 -13.10 5.17
C GLU A 30 -12.67 -11.95 4.36
N ARG A 31 -13.39 -10.83 4.22
CA ARG A 31 -12.89 -9.64 3.52
C ARG A 31 -11.75 -8.94 4.26
N LEU A 32 -11.80 -8.91 5.59
CA LEU A 32 -10.72 -8.35 6.40
C LEU A 32 -9.43 -9.19 6.28
N GLU A 33 -9.57 -10.51 6.22
CA GLU A 33 -8.45 -11.44 6.03
C GLU A 33 -7.82 -11.28 4.63
N GLU A 34 -8.66 -11.19 3.60
CA GLU A 34 -8.24 -10.92 2.22
C GLU A 34 -7.49 -9.58 2.12
N LEU A 35 -8.04 -8.52 2.73
CA LEU A 35 -7.39 -7.21 2.79
C LEU A 35 -6.05 -7.26 3.54
N SER A 36 -6.01 -7.93 4.70
CA SER A 36 -4.77 -8.08 5.47
C SER A 36 -3.69 -8.79 4.65
N ARG A 37 -4.06 -9.84 3.91
CA ARG A 37 -3.13 -10.56 3.04
C ARG A 37 -2.63 -9.68 1.89
N ALA A 38 -3.54 -8.96 1.24
CA ALA A 38 -3.19 -8.03 0.16
C ALA A 38 -2.24 -6.93 0.66
N MET A 39 -2.47 -6.39 1.86
CA MET A 39 -1.62 -5.37 2.46
C MET A 39 -0.22 -5.91 2.79
N THR A 40 -0.12 -7.13 3.34
CA THR A 40 1.17 -7.80 3.57
C THR A 40 1.92 -7.98 2.27
N GLN A 41 1.28 -8.54 1.24
CA GLN A 41 1.91 -8.73 -0.08
C GLN A 41 2.37 -7.41 -0.69
N TYR A 42 1.55 -6.36 -0.61
CA TYR A 42 1.90 -5.04 -1.11
C TYR A 42 3.13 -4.46 -0.39
N THR A 43 3.18 -4.60 0.94
CA THR A 43 4.31 -4.11 1.77
C THR A 43 5.60 -4.85 1.43
N GLU A 44 5.53 -6.18 1.33
CA GLU A 44 6.67 -7.03 0.96
C GLU A 44 7.17 -6.71 -0.45
N ALA A 45 6.26 -6.58 -1.42
CA ALA A 45 6.62 -6.25 -2.80
C ALA A 45 7.26 -4.86 -2.92
N THR A 46 6.75 -3.87 -2.18
CA THR A 46 7.30 -2.50 -2.17
C THR A 46 8.70 -2.48 -1.58
N GLN A 47 8.93 -3.19 -0.49
CA GLN A 47 10.25 -3.31 0.13
C GLN A 47 11.24 -4.05 -0.78
N ALA A 48 10.82 -5.17 -1.37
CA ALA A 48 11.64 -5.94 -2.29
C ALA A 48 12.02 -5.11 -3.52
N TYR A 49 11.09 -4.32 -4.05
CA TYR A 49 11.35 -3.39 -5.14
C TYR A 49 12.41 -2.35 -4.77
N ALA A 50 12.22 -1.63 -3.65
CA ALA A 50 13.17 -0.60 -3.21
C ALA A 50 14.57 -1.18 -2.96
N GLN A 51 14.65 -2.37 -2.37
CA GLN A 51 15.91 -3.08 -2.15
C GLN A 51 16.57 -3.50 -3.47
N ALA A 52 15.82 -4.10 -4.39
CA ALA A 52 16.34 -4.55 -5.68
C ALA A 52 16.84 -3.38 -6.52
N THR A 53 16.14 -2.24 -6.51
CA THR A 53 16.58 -1.03 -7.22
C THR A 53 17.88 -0.48 -6.65
N SER A 54 17.99 -0.34 -5.33
CA SER A 54 19.25 0.09 -4.67
C SER A 54 20.41 -0.87 -4.99
N GLN A 55 20.19 -2.17 -4.89
CA GLN A 55 21.21 -3.18 -5.19
C GLN A 55 21.67 -3.18 -6.66
N LEU A 56 20.75 -2.94 -7.59
CA LEU A 56 21.09 -2.83 -9.01
C LEU A 56 22.01 -1.63 -9.26
N MET A 57 21.70 -0.48 -8.67
CA MET A 57 22.52 0.72 -8.85
C MET A 57 23.90 0.55 -8.21
N HIS A 58 23.97 -0.08 -7.03
CA HIS A 58 25.23 -0.47 -6.39
C HIS A 58 26.09 -1.39 -7.28
N SER A 59 25.46 -2.35 -7.96
CA SER A 59 26.18 -3.22 -8.89
C SER A 59 26.77 -2.45 -10.08
N PHE A 60 26.04 -1.46 -10.59
CA PHE A 60 26.53 -0.61 -11.68
C PHE A 60 27.67 0.31 -11.24
N SER A 61 27.57 0.95 -10.07
CA SER A 61 28.64 1.80 -9.56
C SER A 61 29.92 1.01 -9.31
N ALA A 62 29.82 -0.16 -8.66
CA ALA A 62 30.95 -1.05 -8.44
C ALA A 62 31.59 -1.53 -9.75
N PHE A 63 30.79 -1.82 -10.77
CA PHE A 63 31.31 -2.18 -12.09
C PHE A 63 32.12 -1.05 -12.72
N PHE A 64 31.58 0.17 -12.79
CA PHE A 64 32.31 1.30 -13.38
C PHE A 64 33.52 1.73 -12.54
N GLU A 65 33.46 1.56 -11.22
CA GLU A 65 34.61 1.78 -10.34
C GLU A 65 35.77 0.82 -10.65
N SER A 66 35.48 -0.47 -10.85
CA SER A 66 36.48 -1.45 -11.28
C SER A 66 37.09 -1.09 -12.64
N GLN A 67 36.27 -0.65 -13.61
CA GLN A 67 36.79 -0.23 -14.92
C GLN A 67 37.68 1.02 -14.84
N MET A 68 37.40 1.93 -13.89
CA MET A 68 38.25 3.09 -13.63
C MET A 68 39.59 2.67 -13.01
N GLN A 69 39.59 1.74 -12.04
CA GLN A 69 40.81 1.22 -11.41
C GLN A 69 41.70 0.52 -12.44
N ASP A 70 41.13 -0.34 -13.29
CA ASP A 70 41.87 -1.02 -14.36
C ASP A 70 42.49 -0.03 -15.36
N ALA A 71 41.79 1.07 -15.67
CA ALA A 71 42.27 2.12 -16.56
C ALA A 71 43.37 2.99 -15.92
N GLU A 72 43.32 3.20 -14.60
CA GLU A 72 44.37 3.91 -13.83
C GLU A 72 45.65 3.06 -13.71
N GLU A 73 45.52 1.73 -13.61
CA GLU A 73 46.67 0.80 -13.56
C GLU A 73 47.33 0.59 -14.93
N ALA A 74 46.61 0.78 -16.04
CA ALA A 74 47.09 0.50 -17.39
C ALA A 74 47.78 1.68 -18.11
N ALA A 75 47.70 2.92 -17.61
CA ALA A 75 48.09 4.12 -18.39
C ALA A 75 49.21 4.99 -17.78
N ASP A 76 50.38 4.98 -18.44
CA ASP A 76 51.28 6.14 -18.53
C ASP A 76 50.61 7.22 -19.43
N SER A 77 49.88 8.16 -18.82
CA SER A 77 49.66 9.55 -19.28
C SER A 77 48.88 9.89 -20.58
N SER A 78 48.05 9.05 -21.19
CA SER A 78 47.17 9.53 -22.29
C SER A 78 45.80 8.83 -22.44
N ASP A 79 44.88 9.22 -21.55
CA ASP A 79 43.39 9.20 -21.64
C ASP A 79 42.59 7.87 -21.50
N PRO A 80 41.33 7.90 -20.96
CA PRO A 80 40.39 9.03 -21.07
C PRO A 80 39.66 9.53 -19.79
N PRO A 81 39.35 10.83 -19.71
CA PRO A 81 38.45 11.42 -18.70
C PRO A 81 37.07 10.75 -18.61
N GLY A 82 36.67 9.99 -19.63
CA GLY A 82 35.37 9.31 -19.70
C GLY A 82 35.16 8.21 -18.66
N ALA A 83 36.16 7.39 -18.34
CA ALA A 83 36.00 6.29 -17.38
C ALA A 83 35.76 6.83 -15.95
N LYS A 84 36.51 7.85 -15.56
CA LYS A 84 36.34 8.56 -14.29
C LYS A 84 35.00 9.29 -14.19
N ILE A 85 34.58 9.95 -15.27
CA ILE A 85 33.26 10.63 -15.33
C ILE A 85 32.13 9.60 -15.19
N LEU A 86 32.22 8.46 -15.87
CA LEU A 86 31.20 7.40 -15.80
C LEU A 86 31.12 6.76 -14.41
N ALA A 87 32.25 6.46 -13.78
CA ALA A 87 32.28 5.93 -12.42
C ALA A 87 31.70 6.93 -11.40
N GLN A 88 32.05 8.22 -11.52
CA GLN A 88 31.47 9.27 -10.69
C GLN A 88 29.97 9.44 -10.93
N SER A 89 29.51 9.41 -12.18
CA SER A 89 28.10 9.44 -12.52
C SER A 89 27.35 8.25 -11.95
N ALA A 90 27.89 7.04 -12.05
CA ALA A 90 27.28 5.82 -11.54
C ALA A 90 27.14 5.85 -10.00
N LEU A 91 28.15 6.35 -9.28
CA LEU A 91 28.07 6.59 -7.83
C LEU A 91 26.96 7.59 -7.47
N ARG A 92 26.81 8.69 -8.22
CA ARG A 92 25.71 9.65 -7.99
C ARG A 92 24.34 9.05 -8.27
N VAL A 93 24.22 8.19 -9.27
CA VAL A 93 22.98 7.45 -9.55
C VAL A 93 22.65 6.51 -8.39
N GLU A 94 23.63 5.82 -7.81
CA GLU A 94 23.44 4.99 -6.62
C GLU A 94 22.98 5.81 -5.42
N GLU A 95 23.66 6.91 -5.10
CA GLU A 95 23.29 7.81 -3.99
C GLU A 95 21.84 8.31 -4.10
N ILE A 96 21.39 8.68 -5.31
CA ILE A 96 20.00 9.11 -5.55
C ILE A 96 19.01 7.99 -5.22
N HIS A 97 19.29 6.75 -5.65
CA HIS A 97 18.40 5.63 -5.38
C HIS A 97 18.45 5.18 -3.92
N GLN A 98 19.59 5.31 -3.26
CA GLN A 98 19.72 5.07 -1.82
C GLN A 98 18.93 6.12 -1.03
N SER A 99 19.06 7.41 -1.38
CA SER A 99 18.25 8.49 -0.80
C SER A 99 16.76 8.26 -1.04
N MET A 100 16.37 7.83 -2.24
CA MET A 100 14.97 7.53 -2.56
C MET A 100 14.44 6.40 -1.66
N ARG A 101 15.24 5.35 -1.42
CA ARG A 101 14.86 4.27 -0.50
C ARG A 101 14.65 4.82 0.92
N GLU A 102 15.66 5.46 1.49
CA GLU A 102 15.66 5.90 2.89
C GLU A 102 14.61 6.99 3.17
N ASN A 103 14.49 7.97 2.28
CA ASN A 103 13.67 9.16 2.52
C ASN A 103 12.24 9.06 1.97
N VAL A 104 11.97 8.10 1.07
CA VAL A 104 10.66 7.95 0.44
C VAL A 104 10.03 6.61 0.79
N PHE A 105 10.68 5.49 0.42
CA PHE A 105 10.10 4.17 0.61
C PHE A 105 10.05 3.77 2.10
N ASP A 106 11.13 3.91 2.84
CA ASP A 106 11.19 3.51 4.25
C ASP A 106 10.25 4.36 5.13
N VAL A 107 10.14 5.66 4.83
CA VAL A 107 9.21 6.58 5.50
C VAL A 107 7.75 6.18 5.24
N ALA A 108 7.39 5.95 3.97
CA ALA A 108 6.04 5.54 3.62
C ALA A 108 5.69 4.17 4.19
N GLN A 109 6.63 3.22 4.17
CA GLN A 109 6.45 1.88 4.73
C GLN A 109 6.23 1.94 6.25
N SER A 110 7.01 2.77 6.96
CA SER A 110 6.84 2.98 8.41
C SER A 110 5.45 3.54 8.75
N LEU A 111 4.99 4.53 7.98
CA LEU A 111 3.65 5.09 8.14
C LEU A 111 2.57 4.02 7.88
N GLN A 112 2.64 3.32 6.76
CA GLN A 112 1.69 2.26 6.38
C GLN A 112 1.65 1.13 7.41
N TYR A 113 2.80 0.73 7.96
CA TYR A 113 2.83 -0.29 9.00
C TYR A 113 2.06 0.17 10.24
N ARG A 114 2.34 1.38 10.72
CA ARG A 114 1.74 1.93 11.94
C ARG A 114 0.24 2.23 11.79
N THR A 115 -0.19 2.77 10.65
CA THR A 115 -1.55 3.30 10.49
C THR A 115 -2.49 2.38 9.72
N VAL A 116 -1.97 1.32 9.11
CA VAL A 116 -2.77 0.36 8.32
C VAL A 116 -2.58 -1.06 8.85
N VAL A 117 -1.35 -1.56 8.87
CA VAL A 117 -1.07 -2.97 9.22
C VAL A 117 -1.41 -3.26 10.68
N GLN A 118 -0.96 -2.43 11.61
CA GLN A 118 -1.25 -2.59 13.04
C GLN A 118 -2.77 -2.54 13.35
N PRO A 119 -3.54 -1.53 12.90
CA PRO A 119 -4.99 -1.52 13.07
C PRO A 119 -5.71 -2.74 12.47
N LEU A 120 -5.27 -3.21 11.30
CA LEU A 120 -5.82 -4.43 10.70
C LEU A 120 -5.57 -5.67 11.58
N GLN A 121 -4.38 -5.80 12.19
CA GLN A 121 -4.06 -6.88 13.12
C GLN A 121 -4.90 -6.81 14.40
N GLU A 122 -5.10 -5.62 14.95
CA GLU A 122 -5.94 -5.40 16.12
C GLU A 122 -7.41 -5.74 15.84
N LEU A 123 -7.94 -5.30 14.69
CA LEU A 123 -9.29 -5.66 14.26
C LEU A 123 -9.47 -7.17 14.11
N ARG A 124 -8.48 -7.86 13.52
CA ARG A 124 -8.51 -9.34 13.39
C ARG A 124 -8.52 -10.03 14.75
N THR A 125 -7.69 -9.58 15.69
CA THR A 125 -7.66 -10.12 17.06
C THR A 125 -9.00 -9.93 17.76
N ASN A 126 -9.59 -8.74 17.67
CA ASN A 126 -10.91 -8.44 18.24
C ASN A 126 -12.00 -9.33 17.64
N ASN A 127 -11.97 -9.55 16.32
CA ASN A 127 -12.93 -10.41 15.66
C ASN A 127 -12.73 -11.91 15.96
N ALA A 128 -11.49 -12.35 16.25
CA ALA A 128 -11.25 -13.71 16.71
C ALA A 128 -11.91 -13.96 18.08
N ASN A 129 -11.84 -12.99 18.99
CA ASN A 129 -12.52 -13.03 20.29
C ASN A 129 -14.04 -13.11 20.13
N LEU A 130 -14.64 -12.23 19.31
CA LEU A 130 -16.08 -12.26 19.03
C LEU A 130 -16.50 -13.58 18.34
N SER A 131 -15.66 -14.14 17.47
CA SER A 131 -15.90 -15.46 16.87
C SER A 131 -15.95 -16.57 17.93
N GLN A 132 -15.09 -16.52 18.95
CA GLN A 132 -15.10 -17.45 20.07
C GLN A 132 -16.36 -17.27 20.92
N GLN A 133 -16.75 -16.03 21.23
CA GLN A 133 -17.98 -15.73 21.96
C GLN A 133 -19.24 -16.22 21.21
N LEU A 134 -19.28 -16.08 19.88
CA LEU A 134 -20.36 -16.61 19.05
C LEU A 134 -20.45 -18.15 19.08
N ARG A 135 -19.30 -18.85 19.14
CA ARG A 135 -19.29 -20.31 19.33
C ARG A 135 -19.78 -20.68 20.72
N ALA A 136 -19.34 -19.95 21.75
CA ALA A 136 -19.82 -20.14 23.12
C ALA A 136 -21.33 -19.90 23.22
N LEU A 137 -21.87 -18.87 22.57
CA LEU A 137 -23.30 -18.59 22.52
C LEU A 137 -24.08 -19.75 21.90
N LYS A 138 -23.60 -20.30 20.77
CA LYS A 138 -24.22 -21.47 20.13
C LYS A 138 -24.25 -22.69 21.06
N GLN A 139 -23.16 -22.93 21.79
CA GLN A 139 -23.11 -24.00 22.78
C GLN A 139 -24.13 -23.76 23.91
N LYS A 140 -24.20 -22.54 24.45
CA LYS A 140 -25.13 -22.18 25.53
C LYS A 140 -26.60 -22.28 25.11
N ILE A 141 -26.91 -22.01 23.84
CA ILE A 141 -28.25 -22.26 23.29
C ILE A 141 -28.57 -23.76 23.30
N SER A 142 -27.62 -24.60 22.88
CA SER A 142 -27.79 -26.06 22.93
C SER A 142 -27.95 -26.58 24.37
N ASP A 143 -27.17 -26.06 25.32
CA ASP A 143 -27.26 -26.42 26.74
C ASP A 143 -28.62 -26.02 27.33
N PHE A 144 -29.11 -24.83 26.98
CA PHE A 144 -30.43 -24.34 27.36
C PHE A 144 -31.55 -25.23 26.79
N ASP A 145 -31.50 -25.55 25.50
CA ASP A 145 -32.50 -26.41 24.85
C ASP A 145 -32.55 -27.81 25.51
N SER A 146 -31.39 -28.36 25.86
CA SER A 146 -31.27 -29.63 26.59
C SER A 146 -31.85 -29.54 28.00
N ALA A 147 -31.48 -28.50 28.76
CA ALA A 147 -31.99 -28.27 30.10
C ALA A 147 -33.51 -28.04 30.11
N GLN A 148 -34.04 -27.35 29.10
CA GLN A 148 -35.47 -27.12 28.94
C GLN A 148 -36.22 -28.42 28.68
N ARG A 149 -35.76 -29.24 27.73
CA ARG A 149 -36.36 -30.56 27.46
C ARG A 149 -36.31 -31.47 28.69
N ASN A 150 -35.22 -31.43 29.46
CA ASN A 150 -35.09 -32.21 30.69
C ASN A 150 -36.07 -31.73 31.78
N ALA A 151 -36.21 -30.42 31.99
CA ALA A 151 -37.18 -29.87 32.93
C ALA A 151 -38.63 -30.23 32.54
N ASP A 152 -38.94 -30.19 31.24
CA ASP A 152 -40.25 -30.60 30.72
C ASP A 152 -40.54 -32.09 30.94
N ALA A 153 -39.53 -32.96 30.79
CA ALA A 153 -39.66 -34.40 31.00
C ALA A 153 -39.91 -34.78 32.47
N GLN A 154 -39.35 -34.01 33.43
CA GLN A 154 -39.42 -34.31 34.87
C GLN A 154 -40.66 -33.74 35.57
N LYS A 155 -41.58 -33.07 34.85
CA LYS A 155 -42.79 -32.42 35.42
C LYS A 155 -43.68 -33.32 36.30
N LYS A 156 -43.57 -34.65 36.15
CA LYS A 156 -44.36 -35.63 36.92
C LYS A 156 -43.66 -36.15 38.18
N SER A 157 -42.38 -35.82 38.41
CA SER A 157 -41.59 -36.22 39.59
C SER A 157 -41.13 -34.98 40.35
N PRO A 158 -41.77 -34.61 41.48
CA PRO A 158 -41.48 -33.36 42.19
C PRO A 158 -40.00 -33.12 42.59
N PRO A 159 -39.27 -34.08 43.20
CA PRO A 159 -37.88 -33.85 43.61
C PRO A 159 -36.91 -33.79 42.43
N ASP A 160 -37.20 -34.48 41.32
CA ASP A 160 -36.37 -34.44 40.11
C ASP A 160 -36.66 -33.19 39.27
N TYR A 161 -37.90 -32.70 39.32
CA TYR A 161 -38.33 -31.46 38.70
C TYR A 161 -37.63 -30.24 39.30
N GLU A 162 -37.53 -30.14 40.63
CA GLU A 162 -36.82 -29.02 41.28
C GLU A 162 -35.34 -28.98 40.88
N LYS A 163 -34.65 -30.13 40.86
CA LYS A 163 -33.26 -30.23 40.39
C LYS A 163 -33.11 -29.87 38.92
N ALA A 164 -34.04 -30.30 38.07
CA ALA A 164 -34.04 -29.95 36.64
C ALA A 164 -34.32 -28.45 36.43
N GLN A 165 -35.18 -27.85 37.25
CA GLN A 165 -35.50 -26.42 37.20
C GLN A 165 -34.32 -25.55 37.66
N GLN A 166 -33.57 -25.96 38.69
CA GLN A 166 -32.31 -25.30 39.06
C GLN A 166 -31.28 -25.33 37.93
N LYS A 167 -31.11 -26.49 37.26
CA LYS A 167 -30.23 -26.61 36.09
C LYS A 167 -30.67 -25.70 34.92
N LEU A 168 -31.98 -25.62 34.66
CA LEU A 168 -32.53 -24.70 33.66
C LEU A 168 -32.26 -23.24 34.01
N GLN A 169 -32.39 -22.86 35.28
CA GLN A 169 -32.11 -21.49 35.74
C GLN A 169 -30.63 -21.11 35.57
N LEU A 170 -29.71 -22.04 35.90
CA LEU A 170 -28.27 -21.86 35.65
C LEU A 170 -27.97 -21.72 34.15
N ALA A 171 -28.54 -22.59 33.31
CA ALA A 171 -28.39 -22.50 31.85
C ALA A 171 -28.94 -21.17 31.29
N THR A 172 -30.08 -20.71 31.80
CA THR A 172 -30.71 -19.44 31.41
C THR A 172 -29.82 -18.24 31.76
N SER A 173 -29.28 -18.20 32.99
CA SER A 173 -28.40 -17.10 33.42
C SER A 173 -27.10 -17.06 32.61
N SER A 174 -26.51 -18.22 32.34
CA SER A 174 -25.29 -18.35 31.54
C SER A 174 -25.51 -17.97 30.07
N LEU A 175 -26.65 -18.37 29.47
CA LEU A 175 -27.02 -17.95 28.12
C LEU A 175 -27.23 -16.44 28.04
N THR A 176 -27.94 -15.85 29.00
CA THR A 176 -28.22 -14.42 29.04
C THR A 176 -26.93 -13.60 29.07
N ALA A 177 -25.98 -13.94 29.94
CA ALA A 177 -24.72 -13.22 30.06
C ALA A 177 -23.90 -13.24 28.75
N VAL A 178 -23.81 -14.39 28.08
CA VAL A 178 -23.08 -14.50 26.81
C VAL A 178 -23.82 -13.81 25.67
N ALA A 179 -25.15 -13.87 25.65
CA ALA A 179 -25.95 -13.19 24.63
C ALA A 179 -25.81 -11.67 24.72
N GLU A 180 -25.83 -11.10 25.93
CA GLU A 180 -25.63 -9.66 26.16
C GLU A 180 -24.23 -9.21 25.73
N SER A 181 -23.19 -9.98 26.07
CA SER A 181 -21.82 -9.72 25.64
C SER A 181 -21.70 -9.69 24.11
N VAL A 182 -22.18 -10.74 23.43
CA VAL A 182 -22.13 -10.86 21.97
C VAL A 182 -22.92 -9.74 21.29
N ASP A 183 -24.11 -9.40 21.80
CA ASP A 183 -24.94 -8.34 21.23
C ASP A 183 -24.24 -6.98 21.35
N SER A 184 -23.62 -6.69 22.51
CA SER A 184 -22.86 -5.46 22.72
C SER A 184 -21.68 -5.33 21.75
N GLU A 185 -20.89 -6.40 21.59
CA GLU A 185 -19.71 -6.39 20.71
C GLU A 185 -20.11 -6.32 19.22
N MET A 186 -21.18 -7.01 18.83
CA MET A 186 -21.69 -6.98 17.47
C MET A 186 -22.23 -5.58 17.12
N ASN A 187 -22.94 -4.93 18.03
CA ASN A 187 -23.43 -3.56 17.84
C ASN A 187 -22.27 -2.56 17.68
N VAL A 188 -21.21 -2.68 18.49
CA VAL A 188 -19.99 -1.87 18.34
C VAL A 188 -19.34 -2.11 16.97
N LEU A 189 -19.27 -3.37 16.52
CA LEU A 189 -18.72 -3.72 15.21
C LEU A 189 -19.55 -3.14 14.06
N GLU A 190 -20.87 -3.27 14.10
CA GLU A 190 -21.76 -2.73 13.06
C GLU A 190 -21.67 -1.20 12.98
N ALA A 191 -21.59 -0.51 14.13
CA ALA A 191 -21.44 0.94 14.20
C ALA A 191 -20.14 1.44 13.54
N ARG A 192 -19.02 0.74 13.73
CA ARG A 192 -17.72 1.11 13.16
C ARG A 192 -17.47 0.57 11.76
N ARG A 193 -18.24 -0.41 11.27
CA ARG A 193 -17.97 -1.14 10.02
C ARG A 193 -17.72 -0.24 8.80
N HIS A 194 -18.44 0.88 8.69
CA HIS A 194 -18.38 1.78 7.53
C HIS A 194 -17.29 2.86 7.65
N SER A 195 -16.69 3.03 8.82
CA SER A 195 -15.68 4.07 9.09
C SER A 195 -14.33 3.51 9.50
N ALA A 196 -14.27 2.28 10.00
CA ALA A 196 -13.09 1.66 10.60
C ALA A 196 -11.89 1.47 9.67
N LEU A 197 -12.06 1.62 8.36
CA LEU A 197 -10.98 1.47 7.37
C LEU A 197 -10.81 2.69 6.46
N LYS A 198 -11.50 3.79 6.75
CA LYS A 198 -11.42 5.01 5.91
C LYS A 198 -10.05 5.67 6.01
N ASN A 199 -9.51 5.75 7.23
CA ASN A 199 -8.20 6.35 7.47
C ASN A 199 -7.08 5.47 6.91
N GLU A 200 -7.25 4.16 6.99
CA GLU A 200 -6.39 3.13 6.49
C GLU A 200 -6.30 3.24 4.96
N LEU A 201 -7.46 3.26 4.27
CA LEU A 201 -7.52 3.47 2.83
C LEU A 201 -6.89 4.81 2.42
N LEU A 202 -7.23 5.90 3.11
CA LEU A 202 -6.66 7.22 2.84
C LEU A 202 -5.14 7.20 3.00
N THR A 203 -4.62 6.51 4.03
CA THR A 203 -3.18 6.43 4.27
C THR A 203 -2.49 5.61 3.19
N VAL A 204 -3.07 4.49 2.75
CA VAL A 204 -2.51 3.71 1.62
C VAL A 204 -2.40 4.58 0.39
N VAL A 205 -3.48 5.28 0.01
CA VAL A 205 -3.50 6.14 -1.18
C VAL A 205 -2.54 7.33 -1.03
N ALA A 206 -2.54 7.99 0.13
CA ALA A 206 -1.63 9.11 0.38
C ALA A 206 -0.16 8.68 0.31
N SER A 207 0.16 7.50 0.84
CA SER A 207 1.52 6.94 0.79
C SER A 207 1.92 6.59 -0.64
N GLN A 208 1.01 6.03 -1.46
CA GLN A 208 1.27 5.79 -2.87
C GLN A 208 1.54 7.09 -3.64
N LEU A 209 0.72 8.12 -3.42
CA LEU A 209 0.92 9.42 -4.04
C LEU A 209 2.25 10.05 -3.61
N PHE A 210 2.58 9.99 -2.32
CA PHE A 210 3.85 10.46 -1.78
C PHE A 210 5.03 9.72 -2.43
N ILE A 211 5.01 8.38 -2.42
CA ILE A 211 6.07 7.57 -3.01
C ILE A 211 6.30 7.96 -4.47
N HIS A 212 5.25 7.98 -5.29
CA HIS A 212 5.39 8.24 -6.71
C HIS A 212 5.78 9.69 -7.03
N SER A 213 5.28 10.67 -6.27
CA SER A 213 5.65 12.08 -6.45
C SER A 213 7.13 12.30 -6.10
N CYS A 214 7.55 11.85 -4.92
CA CYS A 214 8.92 12.06 -4.46
C CYS A 214 9.93 11.19 -5.25
N ALA A 215 9.54 9.99 -5.68
CA ALA A 215 10.36 9.17 -6.56
C ALA A 215 10.57 9.85 -7.91
N ASN A 216 9.53 10.49 -8.49
CA ASN A 216 9.69 11.27 -9.71
C ASN A 216 10.73 12.39 -9.52
N ASP A 217 10.70 13.10 -8.39
CA ASP A 217 11.66 14.18 -8.12
C ASP A 217 13.10 13.66 -7.97
N HIS A 218 13.30 12.47 -7.39
CA HIS A 218 14.60 11.81 -7.34
C HIS A 218 15.06 11.37 -8.74
N LEU A 219 14.17 10.75 -9.51
CA LEU A 219 14.49 10.26 -10.86
C LEU A 219 14.80 11.40 -11.83
N GLN A 220 14.22 12.58 -11.64
CA GLN A 220 14.55 13.78 -12.43
C GLN A 220 16.00 14.25 -12.21
N GLN A 221 16.60 13.96 -11.05
CA GLN A 221 18.01 14.29 -10.77
C GLN A 221 18.99 13.42 -11.58
N LEU A 222 18.52 12.29 -12.14
CA LEU A 222 19.34 11.43 -13.00
C LEU A 222 19.60 12.05 -14.38
N VAL A 223 18.70 12.91 -14.86
CA VAL A 223 18.75 13.50 -16.21
C VAL A 223 20.10 14.18 -16.51
N PRO A 224 20.64 15.08 -15.66
CA PRO A 224 21.93 15.72 -15.92
C PRO A 224 23.16 14.80 -15.71
N LEU A 225 23.01 13.68 -15.01
CA LEU A 225 24.13 12.83 -14.58
C LEU A 225 24.58 11.81 -15.63
N LEU A 226 23.81 11.63 -16.71
CA LEU A 226 24.12 10.69 -17.78
C LEU A 226 24.41 11.47 -19.08
N PRO A 227 25.67 11.85 -19.35
CA PRO A 227 26.08 12.45 -20.62
C PRO A 227 25.59 11.58 -21.79
N GLY A 228 24.92 12.19 -22.79
CA GLY A 228 24.35 11.48 -23.94
C GLY A 228 22.94 10.89 -23.74
N VAL A 229 22.49 10.66 -22.49
CA VAL A 229 21.17 10.09 -22.16
C VAL A 229 20.15 11.17 -21.77
N ALA A 230 20.61 12.34 -21.34
CA ALA A 230 19.77 13.48 -20.95
C ALA A 230 18.78 13.92 -22.06
N ARG A 231 19.25 14.02 -23.30
CA ARG A 231 18.43 14.48 -24.44
C ARG A 231 17.31 13.48 -24.79
N PRO A 232 17.56 12.16 -24.90
CA PRO A 232 16.50 11.15 -25.01
C PRO A 232 15.47 11.18 -23.88
N LEU A 233 15.90 11.33 -22.61
CA LEU A 233 15.00 11.42 -21.46
C LEU A 233 14.12 12.68 -21.54
N VAL A 234 14.68 13.82 -21.96
CA VAL A 234 13.91 15.05 -22.19
C VAL A 234 12.90 14.87 -23.33
N LEU A 235 13.26 14.19 -24.42
CA LEU A 235 12.34 13.89 -25.53
C LEU A 235 11.21 12.94 -25.10
N LEU A 236 11.53 11.93 -24.29
CA LEU A 236 10.57 11.02 -23.65
C LEU A 236 9.56 11.78 -22.79
N LEU A 237 10.06 12.66 -21.92
CA LEU A 237 9.22 13.48 -21.04
C LEU A 237 8.35 14.45 -21.83
N ALA A 238 8.85 15.01 -22.93
CA ALA A 238 8.10 15.89 -23.83
C ALA A 238 6.97 15.13 -24.54
N GLU A 239 7.23 13.92 -25.04
CA GLU A 239 6.21 13.07 -25.69
C GLU A 239 5.15 12.59 -24.68
N ALA A 240 5.56 12.17 -23.48
CA ALA A 240 4.64 11.82 -22.40
C ALA A 240 3.74 13.00 -21.98
N SER A 241 4.29 14.22 -21.99
CA SER A 241 3.54 15.45 -21.71
C SER A 241 2.58 15.83 -22.83
N ARG A 242 2.97 15.61 -24.10
CA ARG A 242 2.13 15.85 -25.28
C ARG A 242 0.91 14.93 -25.29
N ARG A 243 1.09 13.64 -24.98
CA ARG A 243 -0.01 12.68 -24.90
C ARG A 243 -0.97 12.99 -23.74
N ARG A 244 -0.46 13.46 -22.59
CA ARG A 244 -1.28 13.96 -21.47
C ARG A 244 -2.15 15.16 -21.84
N ARG A 245 -1.73 16.01 -22.79
CA ARG A 245 -2.56 17.12 -23.30
C ARG A 245 -3.60 16.68 -24.31
N ASN A 246 -3.33 15.60 -25.05
CA ASN A 246 -4.22 15.07 -26.07
C ASN A 246 -5.28 14.10 -25.50
N GLN A 247 -5.02 13.50 -24.33
CA GLN A 247 -6.07 12.88 -23.50
C GLN A 247 -6.81 14.01 -22.77
N SER A 248 -8.11 14.10 -23.02
CA SER A 248 -9.03 15.04 -22.37
C SER A 248 -8.80 15.13 -20.86
N GLN A 249 -8.99 16.34 -20.29
CA GLN A 249 -8.90 16.68 -18.86
C GLN A 249 -9.28 15.52 -17.92
N PRO A 250 -8.62 15.39 -16.76
CA PRO A 250 -8.99 14.37 -15.77
C PRO A 250 -10.46 14.53 -15.39
N THR A 251 -11.31 13.65 -15.94
CA THR A 251 -12.73 13.60 -15.67
C THR A 251 -12.94 13.04 -14.27
N ASN A 252 -13.87 13.64 -13.52
CA ASN A 252 -14.25 13.10 -12.22
C ASN A 252 -14.81 11.67 -12.40
N PRO A 253 -14.14 10.64 -11.85
CA PRO A 253 -14.52 9.24 -12.07
C PRO A 253 -15.84 8.87 -11.38
N LEU A 254 -16.39 9.75 -10.52
CA LEU A 254 -17.70 9.58 -9.90
C LEU A 254 -18.85 10.09 -10.79
N THR A 255 -18.56 10.81 -11.89
CA THR A 255 -19.56 11.46 -12.74
C THR A 255 -19.41 11.12 -14.22
N SER A 256 -18.59 10.13 -14.58
CA SER A 256 -18.34 9.72 -15.96
C SER A 256 -18.25 8.20 -16.06
N ASP A 257 -18.97 7.61 -17.03
CA ASP A 257 -18.88 6.18 -17.37
C ASP A 257 -17.54 5.80 -18.04
N VAL A 258 -16.74 6.80 -18.43
CA VAL A 258 -15.38 6.58 -18.90
C VAL A 258 -14.46 6.58 -17.68
N MET A 259 -14.15 5.38 -17.18
CA MET A 259 -13.06 5.17 -16.23
C MET A 259 -11.81 5.88 -16.78
N GLY A 260 -11.36 6.93 -16.10
CA GLY A 260 -10.18 7.75 -16.44
C GLY A 260 -8.85 7.00 -16.28
N ILE A 261 -8.80 5.74 -16.72
CA ILE A 261 -7.61 4.90 -16.71
C ILE A 261 -6.76 5.28 -17.92
N ILE A 262 -5.61 5.89 -17.65
CA ILE A 262 -4.57 6.07 -18.65
C ILE A 262 -3.97 4.69 -18.92
N SER A 263 -4.30 4.08 -20.07
CA SER A 263 -3.73 2.80 -20.49
C SER A 263 -2.42 3.01 -21.24
N TYR A 264 -1.34 2.47 -20.68
CA TYR A 264 -0.02 2.38 -21.34
C TYR A 264 0.22 1.01 -21.99
N ALA A 265 -0.81 0.19 -22.19
CA ALA A 265 -0.67 -1.10 -22.85
C ALA A 265 -0.71 -0.98 -24.39
N GLY A 266 0.09 -1.79 -25.10
CA GLY A 266 0.08 -1.90 -26.57
C GLY A 266 1.38 -1.45 -27.28
N GLU A 267 1.49 -1.75 -28.58
CA GLU A 267 2.67 -1.46 -29.41
C GLU A 267 3.04 0.04 -29.44
N GLY A 268 2.04 0.93 -29.43
CA GLY A 268 2.24 2.38 -29.42
C GLY A 268 2.81 2.96 -28.12
N SER A 269 2.86 2.17 -27.04
CA SER A 269 3.47 2.52 -25.75
C SER A 269 4.91 2.04 -25.65
N ARG A 270 5.21 0.90 -26.29
CA ARG A 270 6.58 0.36 -26.41
C ARG A 270 7.45 1.27 -27.29
N ALA A 271 6.88 1.77 -28.38
CA ALA A 271 7.51 2.76 -29.25
C ALA A 271 7.94 4.06 -28.52
N VAL A 272 7.27 4.43 -27.42
CA VAL A 272 7.66 5.58 -26.59
C VAL A 272 9.03 5.36 -25.98
N LEU A 273 9.31 4.14 -25.47
CA LEU A 273 10.60 3.78 -24.88
C LEU A 273 11.64 3.38 -25.95
N ASP A 274 11.21 2.69 -27.01
CA ASP A 274 12.13 2.14 -28.02
C ASP A 274 12.77 3.24 -28.88
N GLN A 275 11.99 4.21 -29.35
CA GLN A 275 12.47 5.21 -30.31
C GLN A 275 13.62 6.11 -29.80
N PRO A 276 13.61 6.58 -28.53
CA PRO A 276 14.73 7.29 -27.90
C PRO A 276 15.93 6.40 -27.55
N VAL A 277 15.70 5.13 -27.20
CA VAL A 277 16.78 4.18 -26.84
C VAL A 277 17.55 3.72 -28.08
N HIS A 278 16.87 3.53 -29.22
CA HIS A 278 17.52 3.12 -30.48
C HIS A 278 18.32 4.26 -31.11
N SER A 279 17.83 5.50 -31.05
CA SER A 279 18.56 6.68 -31.56
C SER A 279 19.85 6.99 -30.77
N HIS A 280 20.01 6.42 -29.57
CA HIS A 280 21.24 6.51 -28.77
C HIS A 280 22.38 5.63 -29.32
N ARG A 281 22.07 4.43 -29.87
CA ARG A 281 23.10 3.50 -30.37
C ARG A 281 23.87 4.09 -31.56
N ASP A 282 23.20 4.91 -32.36
CA ASP A 282 23.78 5.57 -33.53
C ASP A 282 24.50 6.89 -33.18
N SER A 283 24.12 7.55 -32.07
CA SER A 283 24.72 8.81 -31.60
C SER A 283 26.01 8.64 -30.78
N LEU A 284 26.33 7.42 -30.33
CA LEU A 284 27.54 7.12 -29.57
C LEU A 284 28.84 7.23 -30.41
N MET A 285 28.73 7.30 -31.75
CA MET A 285 29.88 7.46 -32.65
C MET A 285 30.49 8.87 -32.62
N ASP A 286 29.85 9.85 -31.95
CA ASP A 286 30.23 11.28 -31.98
C ASP A 286 30.35 11.90 -30.57
N VAL A 287 30.71 11.09 -29.56
CA VAL A 287 30.77 11.51 -28.13
C VAL A 287 32.15 12.05 -27.73
N ALA A 288 33.06 12.25 -28.68
CA ALA A 288 34.35 12.91 -28.43
C ALA A 288 34.23 14.42 -28.10
N ALA A 289 33.03 15.00 -28.14
CA ALA A 289 32.84 16.46 -28.05
C ALA A 289 31.75 16.91 -27.05
N VAL A 290 31.55 16.22 -25.92
CA VAL A 290 30.66 16.74 -24.86
C VAL A 290 31.49 17.30 -23.72
N HIS A 291 31.36 18.63 -23.53
CA HIS A 291 32.16 19.44 -22.62
C HIS A 291 32.31 18.85 -21.21
N PRO A 292 33.49 19.02 -20.57
CA PRO A 292 33.67 18.67 -19.18
C PRO A 292 32.66 19.45 -18.32
N ILE A 293 31.87 18.71 -17.53
CA ILE A 293 31.00 19.32 -16.52
C ILE A 293 31.93 19.96 -15.49
N ALA A 294 32.06 21.29 -15.52
CA ALA A 294 32.67 22.03 -14.43
C ALA A 294 31.81 21.82 -13.19
N ILE A 295 32.34 21.11 -12.19
CA ILE A 295 31.68 20.87 -10.91
C ILE A 295 31.59 22.22 -10.19
N ALA A 296 30.46 22.91 -10.35
CA ALA A 296 30.13 24.04 -9.50
C ALA A 296 29.60 23.53 -8.15
N PRO A 297 29.97 24.14 -7.01
CA PRO A 297 29.47 23.73 -5.71
C PRO A 297 27.94 23.81 -5.67
N PHE A 298 27.33 22.85 -4.98
CA PHE A 298 25.88 22.56 -4.89
C PHE A 298 24.93 23.73 -4.58
N LYS A 299 25.43 24.94 -4.32
CA LYS A 299 24.63 26.14 -4.05
C LYS A 299 24.10 26.85 -5.30
N ASP A 300 24.56 26.49 -6.50
CA ASP A 300 24.19 27.19 -7.75
C ASP A 300 23.19 26.45 -8.67
N ILE A 301 22.55 25.36 -8.23
CA ILE A 301 21.54 24.59 -9.03
C ILE A 301 20.18 25.32 -9.14
N HIS A 302 20.18 26.65 -9.09
CA HIS A 302 19.04 27.51 -9.40
C HIS A 302 19.09 28.01 -10.85
N PHE A 303 19.54 27.17 -11.78
CA PHE A 303 19.60 27.53 -13.20
C PHE A 303 18.20 27.77 -13.78
N ALA A 304 17.19 27.00 -13.33
CA ALA A 304 15.79 27.20 -13.70
C ALA A 304 15.21 28.51 -13.13
N GLU A 305 15.63 28.91 -11.92
CA GLU A 305 15.16 30.13 -11.25
C GLU A 305 15.82 31.40 -11.82
N LYS A 306 17.12 31.36 -12.15
CA LYS A 306 17.81 32.43 -12.88
C LYS A 306 17.28 32.58 -14.32
N MET A 307 16.96 31.47 -15.01
CA MET A 307 16.31 31.54 -16.33
C MET A 307 14.91 32.15 -16.23
N ALA A 308 14.10 31.74 -15.25
CA ALA A 308 12.77 32.30 -15.04
C ALA A 308 12.85 33.81 -14.74
N ALA A 309 13.73 34.25 -13.82
CA ALA A 309 13.93 35.65 -13.51
C ALA A 309 14.35 36.48 -14.74
N SER A 310 15.27 35.96 -15.57
CA SER A 310 15.71 36.65 -16.79
C SER A 310 14.64 36.73 -17.89
N THR A 311 13.74 35.74 -17.94
CA THR A 311 12.67 35.67 -18.95
C THR A 311 11.47 36.55 -18.57
N TYR A 312 11.18 36.68 -17.27
CA TYR A 312 10.07 37.51 -16.78
C TYR A 312 10.47 38.97 -16.48
N ALA A 313 11.74 39.27 -16.20
CA ALA A 313 12.20 40.65 -16.03
C ALA A 313 12.19 41.46 -17.35
N ARG A 314 12.31 40.81 -18.51
CA ARG A 314 12.25 41.48 -19.84
C ARG A 314 10.85 41.89 -20.29
N ARG A 315 9.79 41.59 -19.53
CA ARG A 315 8.40 41.97 -19.89
C ARG A 315 7.85 43.18 -19.13
N GLN A 316 8.67 43.87 -18.32
CA GLN A 316 8.27 45.09 -17.59
C GLN A 316 9.17 46.30 -17.88
N GLN A 317 9.74 46.39 -19.08
CA GLN A 317 10.29 47.64 -19.62
C GLN A 317 9.52 48.02 -20.89
#